data_AF-A0AAE1GVP9-F1
#
_entry.id   AF-A0AAE1GVP9-F1
#
_cell.length_a   1.000
_cell.length_b   1.000
_cell.length_c   1.000
_cell.angle_alpha   90.00
_cell.angle_beta   90.00
_cell.angle_gamma   90.00
#
_symmetry.space_group_name_H-M   'P 1'
#
loop_
_entity.id
_entity.type
_entity.pdbx_description
1 polymer ?
#
loop_
_entity_poly.entity_id
_entity_poly.type
_entity_poly.pdbx_seq_one_letter_code
_entity_poly.pdbx_strand_id
1 'polypeptide(L)'
;MVNGRTQKNANLLEKQTEGVQLGCPDTKRPCCRGSKSSGLLPTYRSLDGSCHKTDPTLGMAGTPFMRLLHPKYGDGNQSLRTSLIYGKQLPSPRVLVNTLFGDVQLPNQDVNHFFMNWGQLIAHDLTLTNTSIPKGQSSLRTSVSRTMIHNVCSYV
;
A
#
# COMPACT_ATOMS: atom_id res chain seq x y z
N MET A 1 -2.31 -30.24 51.26
CA MET A 1 -2.31 -28.83 50.84
C MET A 1 -1.36 -28.69 49.66
N VAL A 2 -1.88 -28.66 48.44
CA VAL A 2 -1.10 -28.50 47.20
C VAL A 2 -1.62 -27.24 46.51
N ASN A 3 -0.72 -26.28 46.28
CA ASN A 3 -1.01 -24.93 45.82
C ASN A 3 -1.53 -24.92 44.36
N GLY A 4 -2.75 -24.40 44.16
CA GLY A 4 -3.39 -24.24 42.86
C GLY A 4 -2.92 -23.00 42.09
N ARG A 5 -1.79 -23.11 41.37
CA ARG A 5 -1.28 -22.05 40.47
C ARG A 5 -1.00 -22.53 39.04
N THR A 6 -1.86 -23.39 38.48
CA THR A 6 -1.63 -23.98 37.14
C THR A 6 -2.82 -23.86 36.18
N GLN A 7 -3.60 -22.76 36.24
CA GLN A 7 -4.66 -22.48 35.25
C GLN A 7 -4.86 -20.98 34.91
N LYS A 8 -3.82 -20.14 34.96
CA LYS A 8 -3.98 -18.71 34.59
C LYS A 8 -3.30 -18.27 33.29
N ASN A 9 -2.54 -19.16 32.64
CA ASN A 9 -1.70 -18.75 31.51
C ASN A 9 -2.21 -19.17 30.12
N ALA A 10 -3.33 -19.90 30.03
CA ALA A 10 -3.94 -20.25 28.74
C ALA A 10 -4.83 -19.12 28.16
N ASN A 11 -5.34 -18.23 29.01
CA ASN A 11 -6.29 -17.17 28.61
C ASN A 11 -5.64 -15.78 28.40
N LEU A 12 -4.31 -15.71 28.38
CA LEU A 12 -3.57 -14.47 28.09
C LEU A 12 -3.09 -14.39 26.64
N LEU A 13 -3.16 -15.49 25.87
CA LEU A 13 -2.84 -15.50 24.44
C LEU A 13 -4.07 -15.18 23.56
N GLU A 14 -5.28 -15.26 24.10
CA GLU A 14 -6.51 -14.96 23.37
C GLU A 14 -6.97 -13.50 23.54
N LYS A 15 -6.47 -12.81 24.58
CA LYS A 15 -6.82 -11.41 24.89
C LYS A 15 -6.02 -10.34 24.12
N GLN A 16 -5.18 -10.74 23.16
CA GLN A 16 -4.45 -9.79 22.29
C GLN A 16 -5.03 -9.67 20.87
N THR A 17 -6.15 -10.36 20.60
CA THR A 17 -6.84 -10.35 19.30
C THR A 17 -8.15 -9.55 19.30
N GLU A 18 -8.43 -8.78 20.34
CA GLU A 18 -9.56 -7.85 20.35
C GLU A 18 -9.07 -6.44 20.02
N GLY A 19 -9.20 -6.05 18.74
CA GLY A 19 -9.35 -4.64 18.37
C GLY A 19 -8.30 -3.99 17.49
N VAL A 20 -7.37 -4.73 16.86
CA VAL A 20 -6.76 -4.18 15.64
C VAL A 20 -7.78 -4.40 14.54
N GLN A 21 -8.63 -3.39 14.33
CA GLN A 21 -9.40 -3.29 13.09
C GLN A 21 -8.37 -3.24 11.96
N LEU A 22 -8.04 -4.40 11.40
CA LEU A 22 -7.31 -4.59 10.13
C LEU A 22 -8.21 -4.15 8.96
N GLY A 23 -8.88 -3.02 9.15
CA GLY A 23 -9.67 -2.33 8.16
C GLY A 23 -8.80 -1.27 7.52
N CYS A 24 -8.97 -1.12 6.21
CA CYS A 24 -8.35 -0.04 5.45
C CYS A 24 -8.65 1.30 6.15
N PRO A 25 -7.68 2.24 6.19
CA PRO A 25 -7.81 3.50 6.91
C PRO A 25 -9.15 4.10 6.52
N ASP A 26 -9.99 4.29 7.54
CA ASP A 26 -11.40 4.65 7.45
C ASP A 26 -11.66 5.52 6.21
N THR A 27 -12.03 4.86 5.11
CA THR A 27 -12.40 5.58 3.90
C THR A 27 -13.74 6.18 4.25
N LYS A 28 -13.73 7.37 4.87
CA LYS A 28 -14.94 8.13 5.16
C LYS A 28 -15.79 8.06 3.91
N ARG A 29 -16.95 7.40 4.00
CA ARG A 29 -17.82 7.22 2.84
C ARG A 29 -18.11 8.61 2.28
N PRO A 30 -17.74 8.89 1.03
CA PRO A 30 -17.87 10.24 0.51
C PRO A 30 -19.35 10.60 0.42
N CYS A 31 -19.67 11.85 0.77
CA CYS A 31 -21.02 12.36 0.65
C CYS A 31 -21.35 12.61 -0.82
N CYS A 32 -21.88 11.60 -1.51
CA CYS A 32 -22.39 11.78 -2.87
C CYS A 32 -23.64 12.65 -2.84
N ARG A 33 -23.48 13.94 -3.21
CA ARG A 33 -24.63 14.83 -3.46
C ARG A 33 -25.44 14.23 -4.61
N GLY A 34 -26.64 13.73 -4.31
CA GLY A 34 -27.54 13.15 -5.33
C GLY A 34 -28.45 12.00 -4.90
N SER A 35 -28.37 11.49 -3.67
CA SER A 35 -29.25 10.38 -3.25
C SER A 35 -30.73 10.76 -3.04
N LYS A 36 -31.11 12.05 -3.03
CA LYS A 36 -32.51 12.46 -2.92
C LYS A 36 -32.77 13.68 -3.80
N SER A 37 -33.67 13.50 -4.79
CA SER A 37 -34.50 14.48 -5.53
C SER A 37 -34.08 15.12 -6.86
N SER A 38 -32.90 14.87 -7.44
CA SER A 38 -32.69 15.25 -8.85
C SER A 38 -31.77 14.25 -9.54
N GLY A 39 -32.28 13.53 -10.53
CA GLY A 39 -31.54 12.51 -11.28
C GLY A 39 -30.42 13.06 -12.17
N LEU A 40 -29.71 14.08 -11.71
CA LEU A 40 -28.61 14.75 -12.40
C LEU A 40 -27.30 14.39 -11.72
N LEU A 41 -26.38 13.82 -12.50
CA LEU A 41 -24.97 13.70 -12.12
C LEU A 41 -24.40 15.12 -11.89
N PRO A 42 -23.46 15.29 -10.94
CA PRO A 42 -22.81 16.59 -10.74
C PRO A 42 -22.14 17.04 -12.05
N THR A 43 -22.27 18.34 -12.38
CA THR A 43 -21.71 18.93 -13.60
C THR A 43 -20.18 18.82 -13.67
N TYR A 44 -19.52 18.77 -12.51
CA TYR A 44 -18.07 18.72 -12.39
C TYR A 44 -17.64 17.54 -11.51
N ARG A 45 -16.42 17.04 -11.77
CA ARG A 45 -15.79 15.98 -10.96
C ARG A 45 -15.43 16.54 -9.58
N SER A 46 -15.47 15.68 -8.57
CA SER A 46 -14.93 16.04 -7.26
C SER A 46 -13.40 16.08 -7.32
N LEU A 47 -12.78 16.86 -6.42
CA LEU A 47 -11.32 16.99 -6.34
C LEU A 47 -10.62 15.68 -5.93
N ASP A 48 -11.32 14.83 -5.18
CA ASP A 48 -10.82 13.56 -4.68
C ASP A 48 -11.24 12.36 -5.56
N GLY A 49 -11.99 12.57 -6.65
CA GLY A 49 -12.49 11.49 -7.50
C GLY A 49 -13.68 10.69 -6.94
N SER A 50 -14.19 11.04 -5.76
CA SER A 50 -15.38 10.41 -5.19
C SER A 50 -16.64 10.51 -6.07
N CYS A 51 -17.51 9.50 -5.96
CA CYS A 51 -18.83 9.48 -6.61
C CYS A 51 -18.79 9.56 -8.15
N HIS A 52 -17.66 9.19 -8.78
CA HIS A 52 -17.56 9.12 -10.24
C HIS A 52 -18.34 7.92 -10.83
N LYS A 53 -18.44 6.80 -10.09
CA LYS A 53 -19.21 5.61 -10.47
C LYS A 53 -20.26 5.26 -9.42
N THR A 54 -21.01 4.18 -9.68
CA THR A 54 -21.98 3.59 -8.74
C THR A 54 -21.35 3.24 -7.40
N ASP A 55 -20.11 2.75 -7.40
CA ASP A 55 -19.26 2.69 -6.21
C ASP A 55 -18.61 4.06 -5.99
N PRO A 56 -18.97 4.78 -4.90
CA PRO A 56 -18.45 6.10 -4.62
C PRO A 56 -16.94 6.18 -4.39
N THR A 57 -16.30 5.07 -4.04
CA THR A 57 -14.90 5.02 -3.62
C THR A 57 -13.95 4.57 -4.72
N LEU A 58 -14.48 4.06 -5.83
CA LEU A 58 -13.66 3.53 -6.92
C LEU A 58 -12.89 4.65 -7.62
N GLY A 59 -11.56 4.61 -7.51
CA GLY A 59 -10.68 5.64 -8.07
C GLY A 59 -10.61 6.92 -7.23
N MET A 60 -11.17 6.91 -6.02
CA MET A 60 -11.05 8.02 -5.08
C MET A 60 -9.63 8.10 -4.52
N ALA A 61 -9.07 9.31 -4.42
CA ALA A 61 -7.77 9.56 -3.83
C ALA A 61 -7.71 9.11 -2.36
N GLY A 62 -6.53 8.67 -1.91
CA GLY A 62 -6.34 8.19 -0.53
C GLY A 62 -6.93 6.81 -0.24
N THR A 63 -7.45 6.12 -1.26
CA THR A 63 -7.86 4.71 -1.17
C THR A 63 -6.70 3.76 -1.53
N PRO A 64 -6.71 2.52 -1.04
CA PRO A 64 -5.68 1.54 -1.38
C PRO A 64 -5.74 1.15 -2.87
N PHE A 65 -4.59 0.78 -3.44
CA PHE A 65 -4.52 0.27 -4.80
C PHE A 65 -5.32 -1.04 -4.97
N MET A 66 -6.02 -1.15 -6.10
CA MET A 66 -6.61 -2.41 -6.54
C MET A 66 -5.49 -3.42 -6.88
N ARG A 67 -5.64 -4.66 -6.45
CA ARG A 67 -4.69 -5.75 -6.74
C ARG A 67 -5.20 -6.62 -7.87
N LEU A 68 -4.43 -6.72 -8.96
CA LEU A 68 -4.72 -7.66 -10.05
C LEU A 68 -4.34 -9.10 -9.70
N LEU A 69 -3.39 -9.29 -8.79
CA LEU A 69 -2.90 -10.59 -8.32
C LEU A 69 -2.72 -10.59 -6.80
N HIS A 70 -2.77 -11.78 -6.20
CA HIS A 70 -2.49 -11.96 -4.77
C HIS A 70 -1.08 -11.46 -4.40
N PRO A 71 -0.92 -10.75 -3.27
CA PRO A 71 0.39 -10.30 -2.82
C PRO A 71 1.29 -11.47 -2.41
N LYS A 72 2.60 -11.32 -2.59
CA LYS A 72 3.61 -12.30 -2.18
C LYS A 72 4.59 -11.70 -1.17
N TYR A 73 4.32 -11.94 0.11
CA TYR A 73 5.18 -11.60 1.24
C TYR A 73 5.90 -12.84 1.76
N GLY A 74 7.03 -12.69 2.45
CA GLY A 74 7.81 -13.82 2.99
C GLY A 74 7.07 -14.64 4.06
N ASP A 75 6.19 -13.97 4.80
CA ASP A 75 5.33 -14.47 5.89
C ASP A 75 3.85 -14.53 5.48
N GLY A 76 3.55 -14.27 4.20
CA GLY A 76 2.19 -14.17 3.69
C GLY A 76 1.44 -12.88 4.07
N ASN A 77 2.03 -11.94 4.82
CA ASN A 77 1.34 -10.75 5.30
C ASN A 77 2.04 -9.43 4.96
N GLN A 78 3.26 -9.19 5.47
CA GLN A 78 3.89 -7.87 5.37
C GLN A 78 5.41 -7.91 5.22
N SER A 79 6.06 -9.03 5.54
CA SER A 79 7.51 -9.15 5.45
C SER A 79 7.99 -9.10 4.00
N LEU A 80 9.21 -8.62 3.81
CA LEU A 80 9.87 -8.66 2.51
C LEU A 80 9.89 -10.10 1.97
N ARG A 81 9.69 -10.22 0.66
CA ARG A 81 9.66 -11.51 -0.02
C ARG A 81 10.99 -12.25 0.15
N THR A 82 10.92 -13.55 0.38
CA THR A 82 12.07 -14.47 0.39
C THR A 82 12.16 -15.27 -0.92
N SER A 83 13.29 -15.92 -1.14
CA SER A 83 13.47 -16.86 -2.25
C SER A 83 12.51 -18.03 -2.13
N LEU A 84 11.85 -18.39 -3.23
CA LEU A 84 11.06 -19.63 -3.32
C LEU A 84 11.93 -20.87 -3.14
N ILE A 85 13.21 -20.75 -3.52
CA ILE A 85 14.19 -21.82 -3.41
C ILE A 85 14.90 -21.65 -2.06
N TYR A 86 14.68 -22.60 -1.15
CA TYR A 86 15.28 -22.68 0.19
C TYR A 86 14.98 -21.54 1.17
N GLY A 87 14.03 -20.63 0.88
CA GLY A 87 13.64 -19.56 1.81
C GLY A 87 14.73 -18.52 2.09
N LYS A 88 15.80 -18.48 1.28
CA LYS A 88 16.93 -17.56 1.48
C LYS A 88 16.54 -16.09 1.24
N GLN A 89 17.27 -15.16 1.84
CA GLN A 89 17.08 -13.73 1.59
C GLN A 89 17.43 -13.39 0.14
N LEU A 90 16.67 -12.44 -0.45
CA LEU A 90 16.94 -11.92 -1.79
C LEU A 90 18.16 -10.99 -1.77
N PRO A 91 18.92 -10.91 -2.87
CA PRO A 91 20.02 -9.95 -2.96
C PRO A 91 19.52 -8.52 -2.80
N SER A 92 20.37 -7.66 -2.24
CA SER A 92 20.08 -6.22 -2.16
C SER A 92 19.82 -5.67 -3.57
N PRO A 93 18.80 -4.82 -3.76
CA PRO A 93 18.57 -4.13 -5.03
C PRO A 93 19.81 -3.37 -5.52
N ARG A 94 20.64 -2.85 -4.59
CA ARG A 94 21.88 -2.14 -4.95
C ARG A 94 22.89 -3.06 -5.64
N VAL A 95 23.01 -4.32 -5.19
CA VAL A 95 23.88 -5.30 -5.84
C VAL A 95 23.38 -5.54 -7.27
N LEU A 96 22.08 -5.77 -7.44
CA LEU A 96 21.47 -5.99 -8.76
C LEU A 96 21.72 -4.82 -9.70
N VAL A 97 21.54 -3.58 -9.22
CA VAL A 97 21.82 -2.36 -10.01
C VAL A 97 23.27 -2.36 -10.47
N ASN A 98 24.22 -2.53 -9.53
CA ASN A 98 25.64 -2.48 -9.84
C ASN A 98 26.13 -3.63 -10.75
N THR A 99 25.46 -4.78 -10.72
CA THR A 99 25.89 -5.96 -11.50
C THR A 99 25.20 -6.07 -12.86
N LEU A 100 23.97 -5.57 -12.99
CA LEU A 100 23.14 -5.77 -14.19
C LEU A 100 22.98 -4.52 -15.04
N PHE A 101 23.02 -3.33 -14.43
CA PHE A 101 22.74 -2.08 -15.14
C PHE A 101 24.04 -1.31 -15.34
N GLY A 102 24.53 -1.29 -16.58
CA GLY A 102 25.66 -0.46 -16.98
C GLY A 102 25.24 0.99 -17.19
N ASP A 103 26.15 1.92 -16.90
CA ASP A 103 25.97 3.33 -17.21
C ASP A 103 26.39 3.59 -18.67
N VAL A 104 25.41 3.61 -19.57
CA VAL A 104 25.63 3.80 -21.02
C VAL A 104 24.65 4.86 -21.54
N GLN A 105 25.18 5.84 -22.25
CA GLN A 105 24.37 6.87 -22.91
C GLN A 105 23.98 6.42 -24.32
N LEU A 106 22.71 6.05 -24.50
CA LEU A 106 22.14 5.65 -25.79
C LEU A 106 20.95 6.56 -26.13
N PRO A 107 21.14 7.66 -26.86
CA PRO A 107 20.04 8.53 -27.26
C PRO A 107 19.14 7.85 -28.28
N ASN A 108 17.83 8.06 -28.14
CA ASN A 108 16.83 7.61 -29.11
C ASN A 108 16.64 8.69 -30.18
N GLN A 109 16.64 8.31 -31.47
CA GLN A 109 16.47 9.24 -32.60
C GLN A 109 15.00 9.54 -32.92
N ASP A 110 14.07 8.69 -32.46
CA ASP A 110 12.65 8.78 -32.79
C ASP A 110 11.83 9.57 -31.76
N VAL A 111 12.39 9.78 -30.56
CA VAL A 111 11.70 10.50 -29.47
C VAL A 111 12.59 11.56 -28.85
N ASN A 112 11.99 12.72 -28.56
CA ASN A 112 12.67 13.80 -27.86
C ASN A 112 12.57 13.64 -26.34
N HIS A 113 13.29 14.50 -25.62
CA HIS A 113 13.31 14.46 -24.16
C HIS A 113 11.93 14.71 -23.51
N PHE A 114 11.01 15.37 -24.21
CA PHE A 114 9.64 15.60 -23.72
C PHE A 114 8.88 14.29 -23.49
N PHE A 115 9.17 13.23 -24.26
CA PHE A 115 8.54 11.91 -24.09
C PHE A 115 8.65 11.38 -22.65
N MET A 116 9.85 11.42 -22.07
CA MET A 116 10.07 10.96 -20.69
C MET A 116 9.38 11.87 -19.66
N ASN A 117 9.41 13.18 -19.88
CA ASN A 117 8.80 14.15 -18.98
C ASN A 117 7.26 14.03 -18.97
N TRP A 118 6.65 13.83 -20.14
CA TRP A 118 5.22 13.57 -20.27
C TRP A 118 4.81 12.28 -19.54
N GLY A 119 5.65 11.24 -19.60
CA GLY A 119 5.43 10.00 -18.84
C GLY A 119 5.37 10.24 -17.33
N GLN A 120 6.26 11.08 -16.78
CA GLN A 120 6.26 11.44 -15.35
C GLN A 120 5.02 12.26 -14.97
N LEU A 121 4.60 13.20 -15.83
CA LEU A 121 3.38 13.98 -15.60
C LEU A 121 2.14 13.08 -15.48
N ILE A 122 1.98 12.12 -16.41
CA ILE A 122 0.88 11.15 -16.36
C ILE A 122 0.98 10.28 -15.09
N ALA A 123 2.18 9.78 -14.76
CA ALA A 123 2.35 8.94 -13.58
C ALA A 123 1.95 9.67 -12.28
N HIS A 124 2.25 10.98 -12.19
CA HIS A 124 1.90 11.84 -11.06
C HIS A 124 0.41 12.23 -11.02
N ASP A 125 -0.29 12.25 -12.15
CA ASP A 125 -1.75 12.44 -12.18
C ASP A 125 -2.49 11.17 -11.72
N LEU A 126 -1.94 9.99 -12.06
CA LEU A 126 -2.59 8.71 -11.79
C LEU A 126 -2.35 8.18 -10.37
N THR A 127 -1.13 8.28 -9.84
CA THR A 127 -0.76 7.55 -8.63
C THR A 127 0.23 8.29 -7.75
N LEU A 128 0.09 8.12 -6.43
CA LEU A 128 1.06 8.52 -5.43
C LEU A 128 1.08 7.48 -4.31
N THR A 129 2.26 6.97 -3.96
CA THR A 129 2.43 6.11 -2.77
C THR A 129 3.03 6.93 -1.64
N ASN A 130 2.24 7.18 -0.60
CA ASN A 130 2.71 7.91 0.57
C ASN A 130 3.68 7.04 1.39
N THR A 131 4.90 7.53 1.59
CA THR A 131 5.85 6.92 2.53
C THR A 131 5.60 7.49 3.92
N SER A 132 5.32 6.62 4.89
CA SER A 132 5.33 7.04 6.30
C SER A 132 6.79 7.24 6.74
N ILE A 133 7.21 8.49 6.87
CA ILE A 133 8.41 8.81 7.65
C ILE A 133 7.98 8.74 9.12
N PRO A 134 8.52 7.83 9.94
CA PRO A 134 8.25 7.83 11.37
C PRO A 134 8.67 9.19 11.92
N LYS A 135 7.73 9.96 12.51
CA LYS A 135 8.08 11.18 13.24
C LYS A 135 9.01 10.78 14.39
N GLY A 136 10.30 11.10 14.29
CA GLY A 136 11.23 11.05 15.43
C GLY A 136 12.55 10.29 15.28
N GLN A 137 13.06 9.97 14.07
CA GLN A 137 14.43 9.43 13.96
C GLN A 137 15.22 10.05 12.80
N SER A 138 15.95 11.13 13.13
CA SER A 138 17.13 11.57 12.39
C SER A 138 18.28 10.57 12.63
N SER A 139 18.32 9.48 11.86
CA SER A 139 19.55 8.78 11.46
C SER A 139 19.18 7.49 10.73
N LEU A 140 19.85 7.28 9.59
CA LEU A 140 19.74 6.09 8.76
C LEU A 140 19.89 4.80 9.57
N ARG A 141 18.80 4.06 9.75
CA ARG A 141 18.83 2.61 9.97
C ARG A 141 17.77 1.96 9.08
N THR A 142 18.25 1.09 8.19
CA THR A 142 17.45 0.09 7.49
C THR A 142 16.78 -0.83 8.50
N SER A 143 15.61 -0.43 8.96
CA SER A 143 14.62 -1.29 9.58
C SER A 143 13.30 -0.83 9.00
N VAL A 144 12.69 -1.67 8.17
CA VAL A 144 11.31 -1.45 7.72
C VAL A 144 10.48 -1.43 8.99
N SER A 145 10.10 -0.23 9.42
CA SER A 145 9.32 0.00 10.63
C SER A 145 8.04 -0.82 10.55
N ARG A 146 7.71 -1.50 11.65
CA ARG A 146 6.58 -2.42 11.85
C ARG A 146 5.19 -1.77 11.72
N THR A 147 5.12 -0.58 11.15
CA THR A 147 3.93 0.26 10.97
C THR A 147 3.58 0.54 9.51
N MET A 148 4.28 -0.05 8.53
CA MET A 148 3.71 -0.16 7.18
C MET A 148 2.72 -1.30 7.14
N ILE A 149 1.50 -1.04 7.61
CA ILE A 149 0.36 -1.82 7.16
C ILE A 149 0.16 -1.43 5.69
N HIS A 150 0.80 -2.17 4.78
CA HIS A 150 0.19 -2.37 3.48
C HIS A 150 -1.14 -3.02 3.77
N ASN A 151 -2.21 -2.22 3.86
CA ASN A 151 -3.54 -2.77 4.04
C ASN A 151 -3.75 -3.73 2.89
N VAL A 152 -3.74 -5.02 3.21
CA VAL A 152 -4.32 -6.03 2.36
C VAL A 152 -5.82 -5.75 2.46
N CYS A 153 -6.28 -4.76 1.67
CA CYS A 153 -7.69 -4.54 1.43
C CYS A 153 -8.14 -5.70 0.54
N SER A 154 -8.39 -6.85 1.15
CA SER A 154 -9.05 -7.95 0.47
C SER A 154 -10.49 -7.51 0.27
N TYR A 155 -10.86 -7.17 -0.96
CA TYR A 155 -12.26 -7.16 -1.38
C TYR A 155 -12.67 -8.64 -1.52
N VAL A 156 -13.08 -9.25 -0.42
CA VAL A 156 -13.94 -10.43 -0.44
C VAL A 156 -15.31 -9.99 0.03
#